data_AF-A0A8H4LEW7-F1
#
_entry.id   AF-A0A8H4LEW7-F1
#
_cell.length_a   1.000
_cell.length_b   1.000
_cell.length_c   1.000
_cell.angle_alpha   90.00
_cell.angle_beta   90.00
_cell.angle_gamma   90.00
#
_symmetry.space_group_name_H-M   'P 1'
#
loop_
_entity.id
_entity.type
_entity.pdbx_description
1 polymer ?
#
loop_
_entity_poly.entity_id
_entity_poly.type
_entity_poly.pdbx_seq_one_letter_code
_entity_poly.pdbx_strand_id
1 'polypeptide(L)'
;MSGTAEHPDLEGFLQDPRFNRIFTLPADPASNRAAIDVKYTDFGYRNETNPNEENVLLFFAPLMASRMLHVAKDGVAKRHKVRIISLDRPGLGGTSDVELEKRIPICRGKFIPRIPRHVEITLGLLQHLGIQHVSLACHSGGTVYALDMLLHHPEILHPDRPYIAIGAPWILPSHSHLLSMTITQAIPNVLMAQTDKFASFINTLAPALASSAGVSQTLVGLTKTGPQPTEEDSADTKFEESLDPKLFKYIHSEGIRGMSQEALILMQKVKAVEGWGDWVDYDDLVPKLAEALRRAGRRLSVDVFFAEKDSMVGDATTQGPEWLNKCWEAERETITYNSNVIPKADHDTIWSMRLGLPERVIEKISR
;
A
#
# COMPACT_ATOMS: atom_id res chain seq x y z
N MET A 1 38.66 12.55 -6.57
CA MET A 1 38.74 11.09 -6.56
C MET A 1 37.33 10.58 -6.71
N SER A 2 36.91 10.25 -7.94
CA SER A 2 35.57 9.75 -8.24
C SER A 2 35.50 8.28 -7.83
N GLY A 3 34.85 8.00 -6.70
CA GLY A 3 34.46 6.64 -6.36
C GLY A 3 33.39 6.18 -7.34
N THR A 4 33.74 5.25 -8.21
CA THR A 4 32.78 4.45 -8.97
C THR A 4 31.95 3.66 -7.96
N ALA A 5 30.70 4.05 -7.74
CA ALA A 5 29.77 3.24 -6.98
C ALA A 5 29.58 1.94 -7.76
N GLU A 6 30.13 0.83 -7.25
CA GLU A 6 29.84 -0.51 -7.75
C GLU A 6 28.31 -0.68 -7.74
N HIS A 7 27.73 -1.00 -8.89
CA HIS A 7 26.32 -1.36 -8.95
C HIS A 7 26.12 -2.55 -7.99
N PRO A 8 25.19 -2.45 -7.01
CA PRO A 8 24.95 -3.56 -6.10
C PRO A 8 24.62 -4.81 -6.91
N ASP A 9 25.17 -5.96 -6.52
CA ASP A 9 24.67 -7.24 -7.01
C ASP A 9 23.15 -7.27 -6.75
N LEU A 10 22.37 -7.20 -7.82
CA LEU A 10 20.91 -7.09 -7.74
C LEU A 10 20.30 -8.31 -7.04
N GLU A 11 20.93 -9.49 -7.18
CA GLU A 11 20.45 -10.69 -6.49
C GLU A 11 20.76 -10.60 -4.99
N GLY A 12 22.00 -10.29 -4.63
CA GLY A 12 22.39 -10.01 -3.25
C GLY A 12 21.54 -8.92 -2.59
N PHE A 13 21.14 -7.89 -3.34
CA PHE A 13 20.24 -6.84 -2.85
C PHE A 13 18.86 -7.38 -2.47
N LEU A 14 18.23 -8.21 -3.32
CA LEU A 14 16.91 -8.80 -3.01
C LEU A 14 16.96 -9.75 -1.80
N GLN A 15 18.13 -10.31 -1.51
CA GLN A 15 18.36 -11.17 -0.35
C GLN A 15 18.72 -10.40 0.93
N ASP A 16 18.70 -9.06 0.91
CA ASP A 16 18.95 -8.27 2.12
C ASP A 16 17.96 -8.69 3.23
N PRO A 17 18.47 -9.06 4.43
CA PRO A 17 17.61 -9.52 5.53
C PRO A 17 16.60 -8.47 5.99
N ARG A 18 16.85 -7.19 5.72
CA ARG A 18 15.91 -6.08 5.98
C ARG A 18 14.62 -6.21 5.17
N PHE A 19 14.65 -6.91 4.05
CA PHE A 19 13.49 -7.09 3.17
C PHE A 19 12.68 -8.36 3.47
N ASN A 20 13.13 -9.20 4.39
CA ASN A 20 12.58 -10.53 4.63
C ASN A 20 12.26 -10.78 6.11
N ARG A 21 11.82 -9.72 6.82
CA ARG A 21 11.54 -9.79 8.25
C ARG A 21 10.18 -10.41 8.50
N ILE A 22 10.05 -11.11 9.63
CA ILE A 22 8.81 -11.76 10.06
C ILE A 22 8.46 -11.26 11.45
N PHE A 23 7.20 -10.88 11.64
CA PHE A 23 6.59 -10.55 12.91
C PHE A 23 5.40 -11.48 13.12
N THR A 24 5.37 -12.22 14.23
CA THR A 24 4.22 -13.04 14.59
C THR A 24 3.31 -12.26 15.51
N LEU A 25 2.14 -11.91 15.02
CA LEU A 25 1.08 -11.35 15.83
C LEU A 25 0.42 -12.48 16.63
N PRO A 26 0.43 -12.43 17.98
CA PRO A 26 -0.06 -13.54 18.79
C PRO A 26 -1.54 -13.85 18.55
N ALA A 27 -1.92 -15.11 18.79
CA ALA A 27 -3.32 -15.52 18.78
C ALA A 27 -4.13 -14.66 19.78
N ASP A 28 -5.38 -14.39 19.42
CA ASP A 28 -6.35 -13.71 20.29
C ASP A 28 -7.53 -14.66 20.59
N PRO A 29 -7.53 -15.31 21.76
CA PRO A 29 -8.61 -16.20 22.16
C PRO A 29 -9.97 -15.50 22.27
N ALA A 30 -10.00 -14.19 22.58
CA ALA A 30 -11.25 -13.45 22.75
C ALA A 30 -12.02 -13.28 21.43
N SER A 31 -11.30 -13.23 20.31
CA SER A 31 -11.87 -13.16 18.96
C SER A 31 -11.78 -14.48 18.18
N ASN A 32 -11.33 -15.57 18.84
CA ASN A 32 -11.02 -16.85 18.22
C ASN A 32 -10.08 -16.71 17.01
N ARG A 33 -9.13 -15.79 17.08
CA ARG A 33 -8.16 -15.51 16.01
C ARG A 33 -6.87 -16.28 16.27
N ALA A 34 -6.42 -17.05 15.29
CA ALA A 34 -5.12 -17.71 15.33
C ALA A 34 -3.96 -16.68 15.32
N ALA A 35 -2.74 -17.15 15.60
CA ALA A 35 -1.55 -16.34 15.38
C ALA A 35 -1.40 -16.03 13.89
N ILE A 36 -0.86 -14.85 13.56
CA ILE A 36 -0.68 -14.39 12.19
C ILE A 36 0.79 -14.05 11.99
N ASP A 37 1.46 -14.80 11.12
CA ASP A 37 2.79 -14.42 10.66
C ASP A 37 2.68 -13.33 9.60
N VAL A 38 3.40 -12.24 9.80
CA VAL A 38 3.39 -11.05 8.96
C VAL A 38 4.80 -10.83 8.43
N LYS A 39 4.93 -10.81 7.10
CA LYS A 39 6.18 -10.43 6.45
C LYS A 39 6.22 -8.94 6.16
N TYR A 40 7.37 -8.33 6.41
CA TYR A 40 7.57 -6.90 6.25
C TYR A 40 9.00 -6.55 5.85
N THR A 41 9.16 -5.37 5.28
CA THR A 41 10.46 -4.73 5.03
C THR A 41 10.69 -3.61 6.05
N ASP A 42 11.93 -3.47 6.49
CA ASP A 42 12.40 -2.43 7.41
C ASP A 42 13.76 -1.92 6.92
N PHE A 43 13.74 -0.87 6.12
CA PHE A 43 14.90 -0.39 5.37
C PHE A 43 15.02 1.14 5.38
N GLY A 44 16.01 1.67 4.67
CA GLY A 44 16.36 3.09 4.74
C GLY A 44 17.34 3.39 5.88
N TYR A 45 17.18 4.56 6.49
CA TYR A 45 18.05 5.06 7.56
C TYR A 45 17.69 4.45 8.92
N ARG A 46 18.70 4.18 9.75
CA ARG A 46 18.56 3.85 11.17
C ARG A 46 19.42 4.77 12.03
N ASN A 47 18.85 5.32 13.09
CA ASN A 47 19.55 6.08 14.12
C ASN A 47 19.73 5.20 15.35
N GLU A 48 20.83 4.44 15.40
CA GLU A 48 21.09 3.51 16.52
C GLU A 48 21.30 4.24 17.85
N THR A 49 21.73 5.49 17.82
CA THR A 49 21.94 6.31 19.03
C THR A 49 20.62 6.82 19.60
N ASN A 50 19.75 7.37 18.74
CA ASN A 50 18.44 7.90 19.14
C ASN A 50 17.32 7.36 18.22
N PRO A 51 16.86 6.11 18.39
CA PRO A 51 15.84 5.53 17.51
C PRO A 51 14.51 6.31 17.49
N ASN A 52 14.18 7.00 18.59
CA ASN A 52 12.94 7.78 18.72
C ASN A 52 12.94 9.08 17.90
N GLU A 53 14.09 9.48 17.36
CA GLU A 53 14.24 10.65 16.49
C GLU A 53 14.14 10.28 15.00
N GLU A 54 13.91 9.00 14.67
CA GLU A 54 13.81 8.53 13.29
C GLU A 54 12.54 9.07 12.61
N ASN A 55 12.71 9.57 11.38
CA ASN A 55 11.59 9.86 10.51
C ASN A 55 11.13 8.56 9.84
N VAL A 56 9.97 8.03 10.23
CA VAL A 56 9.44 6.77 9.70
C VAL A 56 8.35 7.03 8.66
N LEU A 57 8.49 6.40 7.49
CA LEU A 57 7.48 6.31 6.45
C LEU A 57 6.85 4.92 6.44
N LEU A 58 5.56 4.83 6.75
CA LEU A 58 4.77 3.61 6.61
C LEU A 58 4.10 3.60 5.23
N PHE A 59 4.44 2.62 4.39
CA PHE A 59 3.96 2.53 3.03
C PHE A 59 2.88 1.44 2.85
N PHE A 60 1.74 1.82 2.27
CA PHE A 60 0.65 0.91 1.89
C PHE A 60 0.68 0.65 0.38
N ALA A 61 1.18 -0.54 0.01
CA ALA A 61 1.40 -0.99 -1.36
C ALA A 61 0.09 -1.09 -2.20
N PRO A 62 0.15 -1.02 -3.55
CA PRO A 62 -0.99 -1.19 -4.46
C PRO A 62 -1.51 -2.64 -4.48
N LEU A 63 -2.45 -2.97 -5.38
CA LEU A 63 -2.84 -4.37 -5.67
C LEU A 63 -1.57 -5.23 -5.89
N MET A 64 -1.60 -6.52 -5.51
CA MET A 64 -0.43 -7.39 -5.29
C MET A 64 0.30 -7.14 -3.95
N ALA A 65 0.17 -5.96 -3.37
CA ALA A 65 0.47 -5.57 -1.99
C ALA A 65 1.75 -6.12 -1.38
N SER A 66 2.81 -6.24 -2.19
CA SER A 66 4.05 -6.79 -1.69
C SER A 66 4.86 -5.74 -0.96
N ARG A 67 5.41 -6.13 0.19
CA ARG A 67 6.42 -5.39 0.96
C ARG A 67 7.63 -4.97 0.12
N MET A 68 7.90 -5.72 -0.96
CA MET A 68 9.09 -5.57 -1.79
C MET A 68 9.01 -4.43 -2.80
N LEU A 69 7.82 -3.91 -3.14
CA LEU A 69 7.64 -2.98 -4.28
C LEU A 69 8.48 -1.70 -4.24
N HIS A 70 8.95 -1.29 -3.07
CA HIS A 70 9.66 -0.02 -2.89
C HIS A 70 11.06 -0.16 -2.31
N VAL A 71 11.62 -1.37 -2.30
CA VAL A 71 12.97 -1.59 -1.75
C VAL A 71 14.07 -0.83 -2.52
N ALA A 72 13.87 -0.55 -3.82
CA ALA A 72 14.79 0.25 -4.62
C ALA A 72 15.03 1.67 -4.08
N LYS A 73 14.12 2.19 -3.23
CA LYS A 73 14.25 3.51 -2.61
C LYS A 73 15.18 3.54 -1.39
N ASP A 74 15.85 2.43 -1.04
CA ASP A 74 16.74 2.34 0.13
C ASP A 74 17.85 3.39 0.14
N GLY A 75 18.50 3.62 -1.01
CA GLY A 75 19.57 4.62 -1.14
C GLY A 75 19.09 6.04 -0.84
N VAL A 76 17.98 6.44 -1.46
CA VAL A 76 17.37 7.78 -1.28
C VAL A 76 16.89 7.96 0.16
N ALA A 77 16.21 6.96 0.72
CA ALA A 77 15.73 6.98 2.09
C ALA A 77 16.89 7.18 3.09
N LYS A 78 18.03 6.50 2.88
CA LYS A 78 19.24 6.68 3.68
C LYS A 78 19.79 8.10 3.59
N ARG A 79 19.89 8.69 2.39
CA ARG A 79 20.40 10.06 2.19
C ARG A 79 19.56 11.10 2.93
N HIS A 80 18.25 10.91 2.97
CA HIS A 80 17.31 11.81 3.64
C HIS A 80 16.98 11.41 5.09
N LYS A 81 17.68 10.43 5.66
CA LYS A 81 17.44 9.98 7.04
C LYS A 81 16.00 9.51 7.31
N VAL A 82 15.38 8.85 6.34
CA VAL A 82 14.04 8.26 6.46
C VAL A 82 14.14 6.74 6.54
N ARG A 83 13.42 6.16 7.49
CA ARG A 83 13.20 4.72 7.62
C ARG A 83 11.89 4.37 6.92
N ILE A 84 11.87 3.32 6.11
CA ILE A 84 10.67 2.89 5.38
C ILE A 84 10.24 1.52 5.89
N ILE A 85 8.98 1.42 6.28
CA ILE A 85 8.30 0.19 6.67
C ILE A 85 7.21 -0.12 5.64
N SER A 86 7.18 -1.35 5.14
CA SER A 86 6.10 -1.85 4.28
C SER A 86 5.83 -3.31 4.63
N LEU A 87 4.59 -3.76 4.53
CA LEU A 87 4.19 -5.11 4.89
C LEU A 87 3.40 -5.77 3.76
N ASP A 88 3.48 -7.09 3.69
CA ASP A 88 2.59 -7.87 2.85
C ASP A 88 1.21 -7.92 3.50
N ARG A 89 0.16 -7.69 2.72
CA ARG A 89 -1.23 -7.93 3.14
C ARG A 89 -1.53 -9.44 3.28
N PRO A 90 -2.59 -9.83 4.01
CA PRO A 90 -2.95 -11.23 4.21
C PRO A 90 -3.02 -12.06 2.93
N GLY A 91 -2.37 -13.24 2.95
CA GLY A 91 -2.31 -14.17 1.82
C GLY A 91 -1.31 -13.79 0.72
N LEU A 92 -0.43 -12.81 0.96
CA LEU A 92 0.60 -12.35 0.02
C LEU A 92 2.00 -12.48 0.62
N GLY A 93 2.99 -12.79 -0.22
CA GLY A 93 4.42 -12.81 0.12
C GLY A 93 4.86 -13.83 1.17
N GLY A 94 3.93 -14.57 1.77
CA GLY A 94 4.12 -15.47 2.91
C GLY A 94 3.44 -14.99 4.20
N THR A 95 2.80 -13.81 4.21
CA THR A 95 1.91 -13.41 5.31
C THR A 95 0.71 -14.35 5.39
N SER A 96 0.37 -14.75 6.62
CA SER A 96 -0.78 -15.64 6.90
C SER A 96 -2.07 -15.08 6.31
N ASP A 97 -2.90 -15.95 5.74
CA ASP A 97 -4.19 -15.56 5.16
C ASP A 97 -5.24 -15.37 6.24
N VAL A 98 -6.24 -14.54 5.95
CA VAL A 98 -7.39 -14.28 6.83
C VAL A 98 -8.67 -14.21 6.01
N GLU A 99 -9.79 -14.49 6.66
CA GLU A 99 -11.13 -14.42 6.04
C GLU A 99 -11.38 -13.05 5.42
N LEU A 100 -11.99 -13.05 4.22
CA LEU A 100 -12.18 -11.87 3.38
C LEU A 100 -12.84 -10.71 4.13
N GLU A 101 -13.90 -11.00 4.88
CA GLU A 101 -14.71 -10.05 5.64
C GLU A 101 -13.93 -9.42 6.81
N LYS A 102 -12.84 -10.05 7.24
CA LYS A 102 -12.02 -9.59 8.37
C LYS A 102 -10.75 -8.88 7.94
N ARG A 103 -10.42 -8.83 6.64
CA ARG A 103 -9.13 -8.34 6.14
C ARG A 103 -8.86 -6.88 6.48
N ILE A 104 -9.79 -5.96 6.18
CA ILE A 104 -9.59 -4.53 6.48
C ILE A 104 -9.42 -4.31 7.98
N PRO A 105 -10.35 -4.78 8.84
CA PRO A 105 -10.15 -4.72 10.29
C PRO A 105 -8.77 -5.30 10.69
N ILE A 106 -8.50 -6.58 10.42
CA ILE A 106 -7.23 -7.22 10.85
C ILE A 106 -5.97 -6.51 10.33
N CYS A 107 -6.01 -5.85 9.17
CA CYS A 107 -4.86 -5.07 8.70
C CYS A 107 -4.62 -3.82 9.56
N ARG A 108 -5.69 -3.16 10.01
CA ARG A 108 -5.67 -1.92 10.77
C ARG A 108 -5.37 -2.10 12.26
N GLY A 109 -6.38 -2.51 13.01
CA GLY A 109 -6.53 -2.28 14.45
C GLY A 109 -8.00 -2.10 14.85
N LYS A 110 -8.49 -2.79 15.89
CA LYS A 110 -9.78 -2.46 16.52
C LYS A 110 -9.52 -2.09 17.97
N PHE A 111 -9.65 -0.81 18.30
CA PHE A 111 -9.70 -0.41 19.70
C PHE A 111 -11.08 -0.78 20.29
N ILE A 112 -11.13 -1.73 21.24
CA ILE A 112 -12.32 -2.00 22.05
C ILE A 112 -12.10 -1.36 23.43
N PRO A 113 -12.91 -0.36 23.85
CA PRO A 113 -12.67 0.44 25.07
C PRO A 113 -12.66 -0.28 26.42
N ARG A 114 -12.74 -1.63 26.45
CA ARG A 114 -12.80 -2.44 27.66
C ARG A 114 -11.91 -3.69 27.64
N ILE A 115 -11.13 -3.90 26.57
CA ILE A 115 -10.15 -5.00 26.50
C ILE A 115 -8.81 -4.40 26.06
N PRO A 116 -7.76 -4.42 26.90
CA PRO A 116 -6.48 -3.78 26.58
C PRO A 116 -5.64 -4.50 25.49
N ARG A 117 -6.23 -5.34 24.62
CA ARG A 117 -5.47 -6.22 23.70
C ARG A 117 -6.14 -6.54 22.36
N HIS A 118 -6.42 -5.54 21.54
CA HIS A 118 -6.70 -5.79 20.12
C HIS A 118 -5.74 -4.96 19.27
N VAL A 119 -4.52 -5.49 19.22
CA VAL A 119 -3.44 -5.04 18.36
C VAL A 119 -3.60 -5.79 17.05
N GLU A 120 -3.89 -5.10 15.95
CA GLU A 120 -3.94 -5.74 14.63
C GLU A 120 -2.68 -5.40 13.82
N ILE A 121 -2.54 -5.99 12.63
CA ILE A 121 -1.23 -6.26 12.00
C ILE A 121 -0.33 -5.02 11.97
N THR A 122 -0.84 -3.89 11.48
CA THR A 122 -0.05 -2.66 11.33
C THR A 122 0.37 -2.09 12.69
N LEU A 123 -0.57 -1.91 13.63
CA LEU A 123 -0.23 -1.42 14.98
C LEU A 123 0.70 -2.37 15.74
N GLY A 124 0.51 -3.67 15.58
CA GLY A 124 1.35 -4.68 16.22
C GLY A 124 2.76 -4.65 15.71
N LEU A 125 2.92 -4.44 14.41
CA LEU A 125 4.23 -4.25 13.82
C LEU A 125 4.88 -2.95 14.32
N LEU A 126 4.16 -1.83 14.34
CA LEU A 126 4.70 -0.57 14.87
C LEU A 126 5.13 -0.71 16.34
N GLN A 127 4.29 -1.33 17.18
CA GLN A 127 4.61 -1.63 18.57
C GLN A 127 5.83 -2.55 18.70
N HIS A 128 5.89 -3.62 17.91
CA HIS A 128 7.02 -4.56 17.88
C HIS A 128 8.34 -3.87 17.53
N LEU A 129 8.28 -2.89 16.61
CA LEU A 129 9.43 -2.12 16.17
C LEU A 129 9.76 -0.92 17.06
N GLY A 130 8.94 -0.66 18.10
CA GLY A 130 9.08 0.51 18.97
C GLY A 130 8.81 1.85 18.26
N ILE A 131 8.01 1.84 17.19
CA ILE A 131 7.68 3.02 16.39
C ILE A 131 6.39 3.63 16.93
N GLN A 132 6.48 4.88 17.38
CA GLN A 132 5.35 5.60 17.97
C GLN A 132 4.61 6.47 16.95
N HIS A 133 5.35 7.10 16.04
CA HIS A 133 4.83 8.03 15.07
C HIS A 133 5.35 7.75 13.66
N VAL A 134 4.49 7.95 12.66
CA VAL A 134 4.78 7.73 11.24
C VAL A 134 4.23 8.85 10.37
N SER A 135 4.86 9.06 9.23
CA SER A 135 4.23 9.63 8.04
C SER A 135 3.75 8.48 7.15
N LEU A 136 2.67 8.67 6.39
CA LEU A 136 2.12 7.62 5.55
C LEU A 136 2.40 7.90 4.07
N ALA A 137 2.56 6.84 3.29
CA ALA A 137 2.44 6.89 1.85
C ALA A 137 1.63 5.69 1.36
N CYS A 138 0.91 5.85 0.26
CA CYS A 138 0.15 4.76 -0.32
C CYS A 138 0.03 4.88 -1.83
N HIS A 139 -0.36 3.77 -2.45
CA HIS A 139 -0.55 3.66 -3.89
C HIS A 139 -1.82 2.87 -4.21
N SER A 140 -2.66 3.35 -5.14
CA SER A 140 -3.80 2.60 -5.67
C SER A 140 -4.66 2.04 -4.52
N GLY A 141 -4.93 0.73 -4.50
CA GLY A 141 -5.71 0.07 -3.46
C GLY A 141 -5.15 0.21 -2.04
N GLY A 142 -3.87 0.52 -1.88
CA GLY A 142 -3.28 0.88 -0.59
C GLY A 142 -3.91 2.13 0.05
N THR A 143 -4.55 2.99 -0.77
CA THR A 143 -5.30 4.17 -0.30
C THR A 143 -6.39 3.81 0.69
N VAL A 144 -7.15 2.74 0.41
CA VAL A 144 -8.23 2.26 1.28
C VAL A 144 -7.68 1.91 2.66
N TYR A 145 -6.60 1.13 2.72
CA TYR A 145 -5.99 0.69 3.97
C TYR A 145 -5.33 1.83 4.74
N ALA A 146 -4.63 2.74 4.04
CA ALA A 146 -3.96 3.87 4.67
C ALA A 146 -4.96 4.84 5.31
N LEU A 147 -6.06 5.15 4.62
CA LEU A 147 -7.07 6.06 5.14
C LEU A 147 -7.93 5.42 6.22
N ASP A 148 -8.26 4.13 6.07
CA ASP A 148 -8.91 3.36 7.12
C ASP A 148 -8.06 3.33 8.41
N MET A 149 -6.74 3.21 8.27
CA MET A 149 -5.80 3.33 9.38
C MET A 149 -5.87 4.70 10.06
N LEU A 150 -5.83 5.80 9.28
CA LEU A 150 -5.86 7.15 9.83
C LEU A 150 -7.20 7.52 10.47
N LEU A 151 -8.31 7.02 9.94
CA LEU A 151 -9.65 7.25 10.50
C LEU A 151 -9.73 6.75 11.95
N HIS A 152 -9.10 5.61 12.24
CA HIS A 152 -9.22 4.95 13.53
C HIS A 152 -8.05 5.19 14.47
N HIS A 153 -6.87 5.48 13.90
CA HIS A 153 -5.63 5.62 14.65
C HIS A 153 -4.90 6.93 14.29
N PRO A 154 -5.54 8.10 14.39
CA PRO A 154 -4.90 9.38 14.10
C PRO A 154 -3.72 9.68 15.05
N GLU A 155 -3.63 9.02 16.20
CA GLU A 155 -2.53 9.14 17.17
C GLU A 155 -1.18 8.65 16.63
N ILE A 156 -1.15 7.78 15.62
CA ILE A 156 0.10 7.29 15.01
C ILE A 156 0.77 8.36 14.15
N LEU A 157 0.06 9.43 13.79
CA LEU A 157 0.65 10.50 13.00
C LEU A 157 1.70 11.24 13.83
N HIS A 158 2.76 11.70 13.16
CA HIS A 158 3.71 12.60 13.80
C HIS A 158 2.99 13.84 14.38
N PRO A 159 3.26 14.22 15.64
CA PRO A 159 2.54 15.32 16.30
C PRO A 159 2.68 16.65 15.56
N ASP A 160 3.89 16.99 15.10
CA ASP A 160 4.16 18.27 14.46
C ASP A 160 4.00 18.28 12.92
N ARG A 161 4.12 17.12 12.28
CA ARG A 161 4.09 16.96 10.81
C ARG A 161 3.20 15.79 10.36
N PRO A 162 1.90 15.79 10.74
CA PRO A 162 0.97 14.74 10.34
C PRO A 162 0.75 14.78 8.82
N TYR A 163 1.19 13.73 8.13
CA TYR A 163 1.31 13.75 6.66
C TYR A 163 0.99 12.40 6.03
N ILE A 164 0.28 12.45 4.90
CA ILE A 164 0.07 11.33 3.99
C ILE A 164 0.31 11.75 2.52
N ALA A 165 1.04 10.92 1.79
CA ALA A 165 1.23 11.01 0.35
C ALA A 165 0.46 9.88 -0.38
N ILE A 166 -0.44 10.23 -1.30
CA ILE A 166 -1.30 9.27 -2.00
C ILE A 166 -0.97 9.30 -3.50
N GLY A 167 -0.32 8.26 -4.02
CA GLY A 167 -0.05 8.13 -5.45
C GLY A 167 -1.14 7.33 -6.15
N ALA A 168 -1.68 7.85 -7.26
CA ALA A 168 -2.72 7.20 -8.08
C ALA A 168 -3.81 6.53 -7.23
N PRO A 169 -4.62 7.29 -6.47
CA PRO A 169 -5.58 6.75 -5.51
C PRO A 169 -6.55 5.76 -6.17
N TRP A 170 -6.96 4.74 -5.41
CA TRP A 170 -8.02 3.84 -5.87
C TRP A 170 -9.37 4.57 -5.86
N ILE A 171 -10.04 4.64 -7.00
CA ILE A 171 -11.37 5.25 -7.13
C ILE A 171 -12.29 4.19 -7.72
N LEU A 172 -13.48 4.01 -7.14
CA LEU A 172 -14.41 3.02 -7.66
C LEU A 172 -14.80 3.32 -9.11
N PRO A 173 -14.97 2.28 -9.95
CA PRO A 173 -15.45 2.46 -11.32
C PRO A 173 -16.81 3.13 -11.45
N SER A 174 -17.62 3.18 -10.39
CA SER A 174 -18.87 3.95 -10.36
C SER A 174 -18.64 5.45 -10.54
N HIS A 175 -17.47 5.97 -10.13
CA HIS A 175 -17.10 7.39 -10.25
C HIS A 175 -16.20 7.67 -11.45
N SER A 176 -15.31 6.74 -11.81
CA SER A 176 -14.40 6.92 -12.96
C SER A 176 -14.99 6.47 -14.29
N HIS A 177 -15.99 5.59 -14.27
CA HIS A 177 -16.51 4.85 -15.43
C HIS A 177 -15.45 4.01 -16.17
N LEU A 178 -14.30 3.76 -15.53
CA LEU A 178 -13.20 2.96 -16.08
C LEU A 178 -13.09 1.67 -15.28
N LEU A 179 -13.29 0.54 -15.95
CA LEU A 179 -12.99 -0.80 -15.43
C LEU A 179 -11.75 -1.33 -16.15
N SER A 180 -10.62 -1.38 -15.44
CA SER A 180 -9.42 -1.99 -15.99
C SER A 180 -9.60 -3.50 -16.18
N MET A 181 -9.17 -4.02 -17.34
CA MET A 181 -9.20 -5.45 -17.66
C MET A 181 -8.40 -6.30 -16.66
N THR A 182 -7.34 -5.74 -16.08
CA THR A 182 -6.50 -6.41 -15.08
C THR A 182 -7.28 -6.73 -13.81
N ILE A 183 -8.17 -5.82 -13.38
CA ILE A 183 -9.03 -6.05 -12.21
C ILE A 183 -10.09 -7.10 -12.52
N THR A 184 -10.67 -7.05 -13.73
CA THR A 184 -11.66 -8.05 -14.18
C THR A 184 -11.07 -9.46 -14.16
N GLN A 185 -9.81 -9.63 -14.58
CA GLN A 185 -9.13 -10.93 -14.57
C GLN A 185 -8.82 -11.45 -13.17
N ALA A 186 -8.69 -10.58 -12.17
CA ALA A 186 -8.46 -10.96 -10.78
C ALA A 186 -9.73 -11.42 -10.05
N ILE A 187 -10.91 -11.12 -10.58
CA ILE A 187 -12.21 -11.50 -10.01
C ILE A 187 -12.65 -12.84 -10.64
N PRO A 188 -12.76 -13.94 -9.88
CA PRO A 188 -13.23 -15.20 -10.45
C PRO A 188 -14.66 -15.05 -10.99
N ASN A 189 -14.87 -15.41 -12.26
CA ASN A 189 -16.18 -15.38 -12.93
C ASN A 189 -17.27 -16.25 -12.25
N VAL A 190 -16.90 -17.07 -11.26
CA VAL A 190 -17.79 -17.99 -10.55
C VAL A 190 -18.60 -17.29 -9.43
N LEU A 191 -18.28 -16.04 -9.07
CA LEU A 191 -19.00 -15.33 -8.01
C LEU A 191 -20.35 -14.70 -8.43
N MET A 192 -20.79 -14.83 -9.69
CA MET A 192 -22.05 -14.19 -10.14
C MET A 192 -23.27 -15.10 -10.20
N ALA A 193 -23.18 -16.39 -9.85
CA ALA A 193 -24.38 -17.22 -9.73
C ALA A 193 -24.19 -18.38 -8.75
N GLN A 194 -25.04 -18.39 -7.71
CA GLN A 194 -25.33 -19.51 -6.80
C GLN A 194 -24.37 -19.69 -5.61
N THR A 195 -24.92 -19.37 -4.43
CA THR A 195 -24.27 -19.36 -3.11
C THR A 195 -23.90 -20.73 -2.53
N ASP A 196 -24.28 -21.85 -3.15
CA ASP A 196 -24.11 -23.17 -2.52
C ASP A 196 -22.95 -24.01 -3.08
N LYS A 197 -22.17 -23.48 -4.05
CA LYS A 197 -21.04 -24.21 -4.68
C LYS A 197 -19.65 -23.78 -4.21
N PHE A 198 -19.55 -22.85 -3.28
CA PHE A 198 -18.25 -22.31 -2.85
C PHE A 198 -17.38 -23.35 -2.12
N ALA A 199 -18.01 -24.24 -1.33
CA ALA A 199 -17.31 -25.29 -0.58
C ALA A 199 -16.71 -26.38 -1.48
N SER A 200 -17.35 -26.75 -2.60
CA SER A 200 -16.78 -27.73 -3.54
C SER A 200 -15.72 -27.10 -4.45
N PHE A 201 -15.80 -25.80 -4.73
CA PHE A 201 -14.87 -25.10 -5.61
C PHE A 201 -13.47 -24.94 -4.98
N ILE A 202 -13.39 -24.67 -3.67
CA ILE A 202 -12.11 -24.60 -2.95
C ILE A 202 -11.37 -25.95 -2.97
N ASN A 203 -12.08 -27.07 -2.85
CA ASN A 203 -11.46 -28.41 -2.92
C ASN A 203 -11.04 -28.83 -4.34
N THR A 204 -11.56 -28.19 -5.39
CA THR A 204 -11.27 -28.56 -6.79
C THR A 204 -10.23 -27.63 -7.44
N LEU A 205 -10.07 -26.39 -6.94
CA LEU A 205 -9.14 -25.41 -7.51
C LEU A 205 -7.78 -25.29 -6.81
N ALA A 206 -7.59 -25.88 -5.61
CA ALA A 206 -6.29 -25.86 -4.95
C ALA A 206 -5.13 -26.35 -5.85
N PRO A 207 -5.31 -27.35 -6.74
CA PRO A 207 -4.29 -27.74 -7.71
C PRO A 207 -4.28 -26.88 -8.99
N ALA A 208 -5.42 -26.34 -9.44
CA ALA A 208 -5.53 -25.61 -10.72
C ALA A 208 -5.14 -24.13 -10.62
N LEU A 209 -5.24 -23.51 -9.44
CA LEU A 209 -4.67 -22.19 -9.16
C LEU A 209 -3.15 -22.26 -8.87
N ALA A 210 -2.61 -23.46 -8.62
CA ALA A 210 -1.18 -23.69 -8.52
C ALA A 210 -0.51 -23.90 -9.90
N SER A 211 -1.27 -24.11 -10.98
CA SER A 211 -0.73 -24.22 -12.35
C SER A 211 -0.60 -22.84 -13.02
N SER A 212 0.64 -22.37 -13.03
CA SER A 212 1.18 -21.06 -13.41
C SER A 212 1.31 -20.80 -14.92
N ALA A 213 0.22 -20.58 -15.65
CA ALA A 213 0.31 -20.21 -17.08
C ALA A 213 -0.51 -18.97 -17.51
N GLY A 214 -1.66 -18.69 -16.88
CA GLY A 214 -2.55 -17.58 -17.29
C GLY A 214 -2.15 -16.20 -16.74
N VAL A 215 -1.60 -16.15 -15.53
CA VAL A 215 -1.20 -14.88 -14.87
C VAL A 215 -0.02 -14.20 -15.57
N SER A 216 0.84 -14.99 -16.25
CA SER A 216 2.01 -14.45 -16.96
C SER A 216 1.67 -13.46 -18.07
N GLN A 217 0.54 -13.61 -18.76
CA GLN A 217 0.19 -12.71 -19.87
C GLN A 217 -0.34 -11.35 -19.40
N THR A 218 -1.02 -11.30 -18.25
CA THR A 218 -1.42 -10.05 -17.59
C THR A 218 -0.20 -9.29 -17.05
N LEU A 219 0.82 -10.05 -16.62
CA LEU A 219 2.10 -9.51 -16.15
C LEU A 219 2.87 -8.77 -17.24
N VAL A 220 2.81 -9.22 -18.51
CA VAL A 220 3.49 -8.54 -19.63
C VAL A 220 2.95 -7.12 -19.86
N GLY A 221 1.68 -6.87 -19.52
CA GLY A 221 1.07 -5.54 -19.58
C GLY A 221 1.52 -4.60 -18.45
N LEU A 222 1.84 -5.15 -17.27
CA LEU A 222 2.43 -4.44 -16.13
C LEU A 222 3.96 -4.26 -16.26
N THR A 223 4.61 -5.11 -17.06
CA THR A 223 6.02 -4.98 -17.44
C THR A 223 6.20 -4.25 -18.77
N LYS A 224 5.37 -3.26 -19.10
CA LYS A 224 5.76 -2.32 -20.15
C LYS A 224 7.14 -1.81 -19.74
N THR A 225 8.15 -2.21 -20.49
CA THR A 225 9.52 -1.77 -20.29
C THR A 225 9.47 -0.27 -20.22
N GLY A 226 9.78 0.28 -19.05
CA GLY A 226 9.94 1.72 -18.89
C GLY A 226 10.92 2.26 -19.94
N PRO A 227 10.94 3.58 -20.14
CA PRO A 227 11.93 4.20 -21.02
C PRO A 227 13.33 3.64 -20.71
N GLN A 228 14.09 3.29 -21.75
CA GLN A 228 15.46 2.80 -21.54
C GLN A 228 16.27 3.86 -20.78
N PRO A 229 17.10 3.45 -19.81
CA PRO A 229 17.92 4.38 -19.05
C PRO A 229 18.80 5.20 -19.99
N THR A 230 18.73 6.52 -19.83
CA THR A 230 19.54 7.48 -20.56
C THR A 230 20.80 7.83 -19.75
N GLU A 231 21.83 8.36 -20.39
CA GLU A 231 23.06 8.76 -19.69
C GLU A 231 22.79 9.82 -18.60
N GLU A 232 21.77 10.67 -18.79
CA GLU A 232 21.36 11.73 -17.86
C GLU A 232 20.61 11.23 -16.61
N ASP A 233 20.15 9.97 -16.58
CA ASP A 233 19.37 9.47 -15.45
C ASP A 233 20.23 9.30 -14.18
N SER A 234 19.60 9.57 -13.03
CA SER A 234 20.23 9.39 -11.72
C SER A 234 20.64 7.93 -11.48
N ALA A 235 21.63 7.71 -10.62
CA ALA A 235 22.07 6.36 -10.25
C ALA A 235 20.91 5.53 -9.63
N ASP A 236 20.04 6.16 -8.84
CA ASP A 236 18.90 5.47 -8.22
C ASP A 236 17.83 5.10 -9.25
N THR A 237 17.59 5.95 -10.25
CA THR A 237 16.68 5.65 -11.37
C THR A 237 17.19 4.44 -12.15
N LYS A 238 18.46 4.46 -12.56
CA LYS A 238 19.10 3.35 -13.27
C LYS A 238 19.06 2.06 -12.44
N PHE A 239 19.27 2.18 -11.13
CA PHE A 239 19.22 1.04 -10.22
C PHE A 239 17.81 0.42 -10.13
N GLU A 240 16.78 1.23 -9.87
CA GLU A 240 15.38 0.77 -9.82
C GLU A 240 15.00 0.03 -11.11
N GLU A 241 15.26 0.63 -12.27
CA GLU A 241 14.92 0.03 -13.57
C GLU A 241 15.67 -1.27 -13.86
N SER A 242 16.92 -1.37 -13.38
CA SER A 242 17.69 -2.61 -13.48
C SER A 242 17.17 -3.71 -12.54
N LEU A 243 16.60 -3.33 -11.40
CA LEU A 243 16.06 -4.22 -10.39
C LEU A 243 14.67 -4.72 -10.75
N ASP A 244 13.83 -3.88 -11.38
CA ASP A 244 12.41 -4.11 -11.62
C ASP A 244 12.08 -5.52 -12.18
N PRO A 245 12.72 -6.01 -13.28
CA PRO A 245 12.40 -7.33 -13.81
C PRO A 245 12.67 -8.46 -12.81
N LYS A 246 13.73 -8.33 -11.99
CA LYS A 246 14.06 -9.30 -10.95
C LYS A 246 13.13 -9.19 -9.75
N LEU A 247 12.77 -7.97 -9.37
CA LEU A 247 11.84 -7.67 -8.28
C LEU A 247 10.46 -8.27 -8.55
N PHE A 248 9.90 -8.07 -9.75
CA PHE A 248 8.61 -8.65 -10.12
C PHE A 248 8.64 -10.18 -10.13
N LYS A 249 9.73 -10.78 -10.63
CA LYS A 249 9.92 -12.23 -10.57
C LYS A 249 9.98 -12.73 -9.12
N TYR A 250 10.68 -12.01 -8.26
CA TYR A 250 10.79 -12.32 -6.83
C TYR A 250 9.42 -12.28 -6.15
N ILE A 251 8.67 -11.17 -6.29
CA ILE A 251 7.34 -11.01 -5.70
C ILE A 251 6.40 -12.14 -6.12
N HIS A 252 6.39 -12.49 -7.41
CA HIS A 252 5.55 -13.57 -7.91
C HIS A 252 5.93 -14.94 -7.31
N SER A 253 7.21 -15.16 -7.02
CA SER A 253 7.69 -16.41 -6.42
C SER A 253 7.30 -16.59 -4.95
N GLU A 254 7.04 -15.50 -4.22
CA GLU A 254 6.68 -15.53 -2.80
C GLU A 254 5.18 -15.76 -2.52
N GLY A 255 4.36 -15.86 -3.57
CA GLY A 255 2.95 -16.21 -3.48
C GLY A 255 2.02 -14.99 -3.48
N ILE A 256 1.04 -15.03 -4.39
CA ILE A 256 0.06 -13.96 -4.64
C ILE A 256 -1.39 -14.43 -4.40
N ARG A 257 -1.59 -15.45 -3.57
CA ARG A 257 -2.88 -16.14 -3.41
C ARG A 257 -3.99 -15.20 -2.92
N GLY A 258 -3.64 -14.20 -2.11
CA GLY A 258 -4.57 -13.20 -1.61
C GLY A 258 -4.98 -12.13 -2.62
N MET A 259 -4.45 -12.13 -3.84
CA MET A 259 -4.67 -11.04 -4.82
C MET A 259 -6.14 -10.94 -5.26
N SER A 260 -6.82 -12.05 -5.46
CA SER A 260 -8.25 -12.06 -5.82
C SER A 260 -9.13 -11.51 -4.70
N GLN A 261 -8.82 -11.85 -3.45
CA GLN A 261 -9.50 -11.33 -2.27
C GLN A 261 -9.30 -9.82 -2.14
N GLU A 262 -8.08 -9.32 -2.39
CA GLU A 262 -7.81 -7.87 -2.43
C GLU A 262 -8.64 -7.18 -3.52
N ALA A 263 -8.73 -7.76 -4.72
CA ALA A 263 -9.55 -7.20 -5.79
C ALA A 263 -11.04 -7.17 -5.41
N LEU A 264 -11.56 -8.21 -4.73
CA LEU A 264 -12.94 -8.22 -4.22
C LEU A 264 -13.19 -7.13 -3.18
N ILE A 265 -12.24 -6.90 -2.27
CA ILE A 265 -12.31 -5.82 -1.28
C ILE A 265 -12.33 -4.45 -1.97
N LEU A 266 -11.38 -4.19 -2.86
CA LEU A 266 -11.29 -2.90 -3.56
C LEU A 266 -12.54 -2.60 -4.38
N MET A 267 -13.19 -3.63 -4.92
CA MET A 267 -14.44 -3.50 -5.67
C MET A 267 -15.70 -3.51 -4.79
N GLN A 268 -15.56 -3.52 -3.46
CA GLN A 268 -16.66 -3.60 -2.50
C GLN A 268 -17.60 -4.80 -2.74
N LYS A 269 -17.02 -5.93 -3.16
CA LYS A 269 -17.75 -7.18 -3.45
C LYS A 269 -17.67 -8.18 -2.30
N VAL A 270 -17.56 -7.69 -1.07
CA VAL A 270 -17.55 -8.50 0.14
C VAL A 270 -18.97 -8.65 0.64
N LYS A 271 -19.43 -9.90 0.84
CA LYS A 271 -20.82 -10.17 1.24
C LYS A 271 -21.09 -9.57 2.62
N ALA A 272 -22.23 -8.89 2.75
CA ALA A 272 -22.71 -8.29 4.00
C ALA A 272 -21.81 -7.20 4.61
N VAL A 273 -20.86 -6.67 3.84
CA VAL A 273 -20.10 -5.47 4.18
C VAL A 273 -20.44 -4.40 3.14
N GLU A 274 -20.97 -3.28 3.61
CA GLU A 274 -21.17 -2.11 2.77
C GLU A 274 -19.87 -1.28 2.80
N GLY A 275 -19.34 -0.91 1.64
CA GLY A 275 -18.11 -0.13 1.59
C GLY A 275 -16.84 -0.90 1.97
N TRP A 276 -15.98 -0.22 2.72
CA TRP A 276 -14.69 -0.72 3.21
C TRP A 276 -14.63 -0.84 4.74
N GLY A 277 -15.77 -1.07 5.39
CA GLY A 277 -15.85 -1.27 6.84
C GLY A 277 -16.95 -0.41 7.45
N ASP A 278 -16.56 0.57 8.26
CA ASP A 278 -17.48 1.55 8.87
C ASP A 278 -17.53 2.88 8.08
N TRP A 279 -16.95 2.88 6.88
CA TRP A 279 -17.08 3.94 5.89
C TRP A 279 -17.37 3.37 4.50
N VAL A 280 -18.23 4.07 3.76
CA VAL A 280 -18.75 3.60 2.46
C VAL A 280 -17.81 3.96 1.32
N ASP A 281 -17.49 5.24 1.18
CA ASP A 281 -16.61 5.79 0.14
C ASP A 281 -16.01 7.12 0.62
N TYR A 282 -15.24 7.81 -0.22
CA TYR A 282 -14.49 9.02 0.17
C TYR A 282 -15.37 10.18 0.68
N ASP A 283 -16.59 10.33 0.18
CA ASP A 283 -17.55 11.36 0.61
C ASP A 283 -18.14 11.09 2.01
N ASP A 284 -18.15 9.83 2.46
CA ASP A 284 -18.46 9.44 3.84
C ASP A 284 -17.22 9.47 4.74
N LEU A 285 -16.07 9.02 4.22
CA LEU A 285 -14.81 8.93 4.95
C LEU A 285 -14.26 10.29 5.35
N VAL A 286 -14.19 11.26 4.43
CA VAL A 286 -13.47 12.52 4.68
C VAL A 286 -14.06 13.31 5.86
N PRO A 287 -15.39 13.49 5.97
CA PRO A 287 -16.00 14.11 7.14
C PRO A 287 -15.71 13.35 8.44
N LYS A 288 -15.78 12.00 8.42
CA LYS A 288 -15.48 11.15 9.58
C LYS A 288 -14.02 11.27 10.01
N LEU A 289 -13.09 11.30 9.06
CA LEU A 289 -11.66 11.47 9.30
C LEU A 289 -11.38 12.84 9.91
N ALA A 290 -11.97 13.91 9.37
CA ALA A 290 -11.84 15.24 9.94
C ALA A 290 -12.36 15.30 11.39
N GLU A 291 -13.49 14.65 11.68
CA GLU A 291 -14.00 14.55 13.04
C GLU A 291 -13.06 13.77 13.97
N ALA A 292 -12.54 12.61 13.52
CA ALA A 292 -11.57 11.82 14.28
C ALA A 292 -10.29 12.61 14.59
N LEU A 293 -9.76 13.34 13.60
CA LEU A 293 -8.61 14.23 13.77
C LEU A 293 -8.88 15.35 14.78
N ARG A 294 -10.04 16.02 14.70
CA ARG A 294 -10.44 17.05 15.68
C ARG A 294 -10.52 16.48 17.10
N ARG A 295 -11.16 15.31 17.27
CA ARG A 295 -11.25 14.61 18.56
C ARG A 295 -9.88 14.26 19.12
N ALA A 296 -8.93 13.91 18.26
CA ALA A 296 -7.55 13.63 18.65
C ALA A 296 -6.67 14.88 18.84
N GLY A 297 -7.21 16.09 18.58
CA GLY A 297 -6.41 17.32 18.59
C GLY A 297 -5.29 17.29 17.54
N ARG A 298 -5.60 16.76 16.34
CA ARG A 298 -4.68 16.60 15.22
C ARG A 298 -5.19 17.35 14.00
N ARG A 299 -4.27 17.68 13.10
CA ARG A 299 -4.54 18.11 11.72
C ARG A 299 -3.89 17.09 10.79
N LEU A 300 -4.15 17.19 9.48
CA LEU A 300 -3.51 16.31 8.50
C LEU A 300 -3.16 17.09 7.23
N SER A 301 -1.94 16.93 6.74
CA SER A 301 -1.57 17.31 5.38
C SER A 301 -1.73 16.10 4.46
N VAL A 302 -2.53 16.24 3.41
CA VAL A 302 -2.78 15.22 2.40
C VAL A 302 -2.27 15.74 1.07
N ASP A 303 -1.27 15.06 0.50
CA ASP A 303 -0.85 15.30 -0.87
C ASP A 303 -1.29 14.13 -1.75
N VAL A 304 -2.12 14.40 -2.74
CA VAL A 304 -2.56 13.43 -3.76
C VAL A 304 -1.82 13.68 -5.06
N PHE A 305 -1.31 12.60 -5.65
CA PHE A 305 -0.56 12.62 -6.90
C PHE A 305 -1.32 11.81 -7.93
N PHE A 306 -1.97 12.49 -8.86
CA PHE A 306 -2.62 11.86 -10.01
C PHE A 306 -1.60 11.63 -11.12
N ALA A 307 -1.74 10.49 -11.81
CA ALA A 307 -0.99 10.25 -13.02
C ALA A 307 -1.49 11.13 -14.17
N GLU A 308 -0.62 11.48 -15.11
CA GLU A 308 -1.01 12.19 -16.33
C GLU A 308 -1.94 11.33 -17.20
N LYS A 309 -1.65 10.02 -17.27
CA LYS A 309 -2.44 9.04 -18.02
C LYS A 309 -2.80 7.85 -17.15
N ASP A 310 -4.04 7.78 -16.66
CA ASP A 310 -4.48 6.72 -15.76
C ASP A 310 -5.62 5.90 -16.37
N SER A 311 -5.30 4.70 -16.85
CA SER A 311 -6.28 3.80 -17.45
C SER A 311 -7.19 3.09 -16.43
N MET A 312 -6.90 3.19 -15.13
CA MET A 312 -7.63 2.49 -14.08
C MET A 312 -8.66 3.39 -13.39
N VAL A 313 -8.28 4.62 -13.05
CA VAL A 313 -9.15 5.55 -12.32
C VAL A 313 -9.41 6.85 -13.07
N GLY A 314 -8.75 7.06 -14.21
CA GLY A 314 -8.94 8.21 -15.07
C GLY A 314 -7.91 9.32 -14.83
N ASP A 315 -7.62 10.09 -15.86
CA ASP A 315 -6.68 11.21 -15.80
C ASP A 315 -7.19 12.29 -14.83
N ALA A 316 -6.30 13.15 -14.33
CA ALA A 316 -6.62 14.14 -13.28
C ALA A 316 -7.82 15.08 -13.55
N THR A 317 -8.18 15.29 -14.81
CA THR A 317 -9.32 16.13 -15.24
C THR A 317 -10.56 15.31 -15.61
N THR A 318 -10.60 14.03 -15.25
CA THR A 318 -11.76 13.15 -15.47
C THR A 318 -12.63 13.06 -14.23
N GLN A 319 -13.84 12.55 -14.40
CA GLN A 319 -14.88 12.56 -13.37
C GLN A 319 -14.45 11.93 -12.05
N GLY A 320 -13.69 10.83 -12.08
CA GLY A 320 -13.22 10.14 -10.87
C GLY A 320 -12.32 11.03 -10.00
N PRO A 321 -11.14 11.45 -10.49
CA PRO A 321 -10.26 12.38 -9.79
C PRO A 321 -10.91 13.70 -9.39
N GLU A 322 -11.74 14.30 -10.25
CA GLU A 322 -12.48 15.53 -9.90
C GLU A 322 -13.46 15.31 -8.75
N TRP A 323 -14.19 14.19 -8.76
CA TRP A 323 -15.07 13.80 -7.67
C TRP A 323 -14.28 13.59 -6.38
N LEU A 324 -13.16 12.85 -6.44
CA LEU A 324 -12.30 12.63 -5.28
C LEU A 324 -11.80 13.95 -4.70
N ASN A 325 -11.32 14.89 -5.53
CA ASN A 325 -10.88 16.22 -5.08
C ASN A 325 -12.00 16.96 -4.31
N LYS A 326 -13.23 16.90 -4.81
CA LYS A 326 -14.40 17.56 -4.18
C LYS A 326 -14.71 17.00 -2.79
N CYS A 327 -14.50 15.70 -2.54
CA CYS A 327 -14.70 15.10 -1.22
C CYS A 327 -13.86 15.80 -0.13
N TRP A 328 -12.71 16.39 -0.46
CA TRP A 328 -11.82 17.05 0.49
C TRP A 328 -12.09 18.54 0.70
N GLU A 329 -12.99 19.15 -0.08
CA GLU A 329 -13.19 20.60 -0.05
C GLU A 329 -13.84 21.11 1.25
N ALA A 330 -14.75 20.33 1.83
CA ALA A 330 -15.51 20.74 3.01
C ALA A 330 -14.65 20.79 4.31
N GLU A 331 -13.57 20.01 4.38
CA GLU A 331 -12.84 19.76 5.62
C GLU A 331 -11.49 20.51 5.72
N ARG A 332 -11.32 21.57 4.91
CA ARG A 332 -10.05 22.31 4.77
C ARG A 332 -9.50 22.94 6.05
N GLU A 333 -10.34 23.15 7.06
CA GLU A 333 -9.89 23.65 8.36
C GLU A 333 -9.03 22.62 9.12
N THR A 334 -9.39 21.34 9.04
CA THR A 334 -8.70 20.26 9.75
C THR A 334 -7.69 19.56 8.84
N ILE A 335 -7.99 19.49 7.54
CA ILE A 335 -7.21 18.75 6.55
C ILE A 335 -6.68 19.72 5.48
N THR A 336 -5.37 19.88 5.39
CA THR A 336 -4.74 20.59 4.28
C THR A 336 -4.60 19.63 3.10
N TYR A 337 -5.42 19.82 2.07
CA TYR A 337 -5.46 18.96 0.90
C TYR A 337 -4.79 19.64 -0.30
N ASN A 338 -3.83 18.95 -0.93
CA ASN A 338 -3.21 19.36 -2.18
C ASN A 338 -3.28 18.20 -3.18
N SER A 339 -3.63 18.48 -4.43
CA SER A 339 -3.51 17.52 -5.51
C SER A 339 -2.58 18.05 -6.60
N ASN A 340 -1.79 17.14 -7.19
CA ASN A 340 -0.84 17.44 -8.25
C ASN A 340 -0.88 16.35 -9.32
N VAL A 341 -0.64 16.75 -10.57
CA VAL A 341 -0.46 15.80 -11.68
C VAL A 341 1.02 15.53 -11.85
N ILE A 342 1.40 14.26 -11.98
CA ILE A 342 2.78 13.86 -12.29
C ILE A 342 2.90 13.61 -13.79
N PRO A 343 3.63 14.47 -14.53
CA PRO A 343 3.82 14.30 -15.96
C PRO A 343 4.48 12.95 -16.27
N LYS A 344 4.09 12.33 -17.39
CA LYS A 344 4.58 11.04 -17.89
C LYS A 344 4.30 9.84 -16.98
N ALA A 345 3.61 10.05 -15.86
CA ALA A 345 3.17 8.96 -15.00
C ALA A 345 1.94 8.27 -15.57
N ASP A 346 1.86 6.98 -15.34
CA ASP A 346 0.63 6.20 -15.37
C ASP A 346 0.28 5.65 -13.98
N HIS A 347 -0.79 4.85 -13.91
CA HIS A 347 -1.29 4.32 -12.65
C HIS A 347 -0.21 3.57 -11.87
N ASP A 348 0.64 2.78 -12.54
CA ASP A 348 1.59 1.88 -11.92
C ASP A 348 2.95 2.54 -11.68
N THR A 349 3.33 3.49 -12.53
CA THR A 349 4.64 4.14 -12.51
C THR A 349 4.74 5.35 -11.59
N ILE A 350 3.63 5.81 -11.00
CA ILE A 350 3.57 7.06 -10.19
C ILE A 350 4.66 7.16 -9.11
N TRP A 351 5.07 6.02 -8.52
CA TRP A 351 6.12 5.91 -7.50
C TRP A 351 7.50 5.52 -8.06
N SER A 352 7.74 5.65 -9.35
CA SER A 352 9.07 5.44 -9.95
C SER A 352 10.02 6.57 -9.57
N MET A 353 11.26 6.22 -9.27
CA MET A 353 12.37 7.14 -9.09
C MET A 353 12.57 8.07 -10.29
N ARG A 354 12.28 7.61 -11.52
CA ARG A 354 12.35 8.41 -12.74
C ARG A 354 11.49 9.68 -12.68
N LEU A 355 10.37 9.63 -11.96
CA LEU A 355 9.41 10.72 -11.90
C LEU A 355 9.71 11.71 -10.75
N GLY A 356 10.70 11.42 -9.92
CA GLY A 356 11.12 12.26 -8.79
C GLY A 356 10.12 12.33 -7.63
N LEU A 357 8.92 11.75 -7.75
CA LEU A 357 7.92 11.75 -6.68
C LEU A 357 8.42 11.09 -5.39
N PRO A 358 9.06 9.90 -5.40
CA PRO A 358 9.49 9.26 -4.17
C PRO A 358 10.48 10.12 -3.39
N GLU A 359 11.47 10.70 -4.06
CA GLU A 359 12.47 11.57 -3.43
C GLU A 359 11.82 12.84 -2.87
N ARG A 360 10.90 13.48 -3.61
CA ARG A 360 10.16 14.65 -3.11
C ARG A 360 9.37 14.35 -1.83
N VAL A 361 8.73 13.19 -1.77
CA VAL A 361 7.95 12.75 -0.58
C VAL A 361 8.89 12.45 0.59
N ILE A 362 9.96 11.69 0.35
CA ILE A 362 10.97 11.36 1.35
C ILE A 362 11.63 12.64 1.90
N GLU A 363 11.99 13.59 1.05
CA GLU A 363 12.56 14.87 1.44
C GLU A 363 11.60 15.68 2.31
N LYS A 364 10.32 15.76 1.93
CA LYS A 364 9.29 16.45 2.73
C LYS A 364 9.14 15.85 4.13
N ILE A 365 9.28 14.52 4.27
CA ILE A 365 9.19 13.81 5.56
C ILE A 365 10.44 14.02 6.42
N SER A 366 11.59 14.27 5.79
CA SER A 366 12.87 14.43 6.49
C SER A 366 13.08 15.79 7.15
N ARG A 367 12.34 16.80 6.70
CA ARG A 367 12.33 18.16 7.24
C ARG A 367 11.36 18.24 8.41
#